data_AF-A0A6C0DB87-F1
#
_entry.id   AF-A0A6C0DB87-F1
#
_cell.length_a   1.000
_cell.length_b   1.000
_cell.length_c   1.000
_cell.angle_alpha   90.00
_cell.angle_beta   90.00
_cell.angle_gamma   90.00
#
_symmetry.space_group_name_H-M   'P 1'
#
loop_
_entity.id
_entity.type
_entity.pdbx_description
1 polymer ?
#
loop_
_entity_poly.entity_id
_entity_poly.type
_entity_poly.pdbx_seq_one_letter_code
_entity_poly.pdbx_strand_id
1 'polypeptide(L)'
;MSGTMEKIKLCFVYINNLSGLYILWIILHFISAHLYVHYCANMSVYGVIMSPILVAAPHCKALRWTIYIGAQTIENMWIVLGTWICSKIMIVTTNTK
;
A
#
# COMPACT_ATOMS: atom_id res chain seq x y z
N MET A 1 -7.95 -2.63 37.11
CA MET A 1 -8.44 -3.49 36.01
C MET A 1 -9.27 -2.75 34.96
N SER A 2 -9.87 -1.58 35.26
CA SER A 2 -10.66 -0.78 34.30
C SER A 2 -9.83 -0.18 33.13
N GLY A 3 -8.67 0.42 33.42
CA GLY A 3 -7.85 1.09 32.40
C GLY A 3 -7.16 0.19 31.36
N THR A 4 -6.98 -1.10 31.64
CA THR A 4 -6.36 -2.05 30.68
C THR A 4 -7.34 -2.46 29.59
N MET A 5 -8.62 -2.62 29.93
CA MET A 5 -9.68 -3.02 29.00
C MET A 5 -10.01 -1.91 27.98
N GLU A 6 -9.87 -0.65 28.38
CA GLU A 6 -10.11 0.51 27.51
C GLU A 6 -9.00 0.64 26.43
N LYS A 7 -7.73 0.45 26.81
CA LYS A 7 -6.59 0.44 25.87
C LYS A 7 -6.71 -0.67 24.82
N ILE A 8 -7.18 -1.85 25.23
CA ILE A 8 -7.36 -2.99 24.33
C ILE A 8 -8.43 -2.70 23.28
N LYS A 9 -9.56 -2.09 23.66
CA LYS A 9 -10.62 -1.70 22.71
C LYS A 9 -10.15 -0.65 21.70
N LEU A 10 -9.40 0.36 22.16
CA LEU A 10 -8.84 1.39 21.27
C LEU A 10 -7.85 0.80 20.28
N CYS A 11 -6.92 -0.05 20.72
CA CYS A 11 -6.00 -0.77 19.83
C CYS A 11 -6.75 -1.63 18.81
N PHE A 12 -7.79 -2.34 19.23
CA PHE A 12 -8.58 -3.20 18.33
C PHE A 12 -9.27 -2.39 17.23
N VAL A 13 -9.94 -1.28 17.58
CA VAL A 13 -10.56 -0.38 16.60
C VAL A 13 -9.50 0.23 15.66
N TYR A 14 -8.35 0.62 16.20
CA TYR A 14 -7.26 1.19 15.42
C TYR A 14 -6.68 0.20 14.40
N ILE A 15 -6.40 -1.04 14.84
CA ILE A 15 -5.90 -2.11 13.98
C ILE A 15 -6.91 -2.46 12.89
N ASN A 16 -8.21 -2.52 13.22
CA ASN A 16 -9.26 -2.82 12.25
C ASN A 16 -9.41 -1.71 11.18
N ASN A 17 -9.22 -0.44 11.56
CA ASN A 17 -9.21 0.66 10.61
C ASN A 17 -7.96 0.65 9.72
N LEU A 18 -6.79 0.29 10.28
CA LEU A 18 -5.55 0.15 9.53
C LEU A 18 -5.60 -0.99 8.51
N SER A 19 -6.15 -2.15 8.87
CA SER A 19 -6.27 -3.28 7.95
C SER A 19 -7.17 -2.94 6.75
N GLY A 20 -8.28 -2.25 6.99
CA GLY A 20 -9.16 -1.74 5.93
C GLY A 20 -8.45 -0.77 4.98
N LEU A 21 -7.61 0.12 5.53
CA LEU A 21 -6.81 1.06 4.73
C LEU A 21 -5.80 0.34 3.82
N TYR A 22 -5.13 -0.72 4.31
CA TYR A 22 -4.19 -1.49 3.48
C TYR A 22 -4.90 -2.24 2.35
N ILE A 23 -6.05 -2.86 2.63
CA ILE A 23 -6.86 -3.53 1.60
C ILE A 23 -7.31 -2.52 0.54
N LEU A 24 -7.74 -1.33 0.96
CA LEU A 24 -8.09 -0.24 0.04
C LEU A 24 -6.92 0.12 -0.88
N TRP A 25 -5.71 0.31 -0.33
CA TRP A 25 -4.52 0.65 -1.13
C TRP A 25 -4.12 -0.45 -2.11
N ILE A 26 -4.27 -1.73 -1.73
CA ILE A 26 -4.02 -2.86 -2.63
C ILE A 26 -4.97 -2.81 -3.84
N ILE A 27 -6.27 -2.62 -3.58
CA ILE A 27 -7.29 -2.52 -4.64
C ILE A 27 -7.03 -1.29 -5.52
N LEU A 28 -6.77 -0.12 -4.92
CA LEU A 28 -6.47 1.11 -5.64
C LEU A 28 -5.22 0.97 -6.50
N HIS A 29 -4.15 0.39 -5.98
CA HIS A 29 -2.92 0.14 -6.72
C HIS A 29 -3.17 -0.78 -7.92
N PHE A 30 -3.89 -1.89 -7.71
CA PHE A 30 -4.22 -2.84 -8.77
C PHE A 30 -5.06 -2.19 -9.89
N ILE A 31 -6.16 -1.51 -9.53
CA ILE A 31 -7.04 -0.87 -10.51
C ILE A 31 -6.31 0.25 -11.25
N SER A 32 -5.58 1.11 -10.52
CA SER A 32 -4.87 2.25 -11.12
C SER A 32 -3.80 1.82 -12.11
N ALA A 33 -3.06 0.74 -11.84
CA ALA A 33 -2.07 0.18 -12.76
C ALA A 33 -2.71 -0.24 -14.10
N HIS A 34 -3.86 -0.93 -14.06
CA HIS A 34 -4.56 -1.35 -15.27
C HIS A 34 -5.19 -0.17 -16.02
N LEU A 35 -5.81 0.77 -15.29
CA LEU A 35 -6.38 1.99 -15.88
C LEU A 35 -5.30 2.85 -16.55
N TYR A 36 -4.11 2.95 -15.95
CA TYR A 36 -3.01 3.74 -16.49
C TYR A 36 -2.51 3.18 -17.83
N VAL A 37 -2.30 1.87 -17.94
CA VAL A 37 -1.88 1.25 -19.20
C VAL A 37 -2.97 1.37 -20.26
N HIS A 38 -4.25 1.30 -19.88
CA HIS A 38 -5.35 1.40 -20.84
C HIS A 38 -5.54 2.83 -21.39
N TYR A 39 -5.53 3.84 -20.52
CA TYR A 39 -5.86 5.22 -20.91
C TYR A 39 -4.65 6.12 -21.19
N CYS A 40 -3.52 5.88 -20.51
CA CYS A 40 -2.38 6.81 -20.51
C CYS A 40 -1.15 6.26 -21.25
N ALA A 41 -0.97 4.94 -21.27
CA ALA A 41 0.20 4.27 -21.82
C ALA A 41 -0.20 3.04 -22.65
N ASN A 42 -1.11 3.25 -23.62
CA ASN A 42 -1.58 2.15 -24.45
C ASN A 42 -0.45 1.59 -25.33
N MET A 43 -0.51 0.29 -25.60
CA MET A 43 0.56 -0.45 -26.29
C MET A 43 0.45 -0.34 -27.82
N SER A 44 0.35 0.89 -28.34
CA SER A 44 0.28 1.17 -29.78
C SER A 44 1.23 2.29 -30.18
N VAL A 45 1.59 2.39 -31.46
CA VAL A 45 2.45 3.48 -31.98
C VAL A 45 1.84 4.85 -31.69
N TYR A 46 0.52 4.98 -31.84
CA TYR A 46 -0.22 6.19 -31.46
C TYR A 46 -0.10 6.49 -29.96
N GLY A 47 -0.20 5.45 -29.12
CA GLY A 47 0.02 5.55 -27.68
C GLY A 47 1.38 6.10 -27.31
N VAL A 48 2.44 5.63 -27.97
CA VAL A 48 3.80 6.12 -27.74
C VAL A 48 3.93 7.60 -28.10
N ILE A 49 3.36 8.02 -29.23
CA ILE A 49 3.41 9.42 -29.67
C ILE A 49 2.59 10.33 -28.74
N MET A 50 1.43 9.86 -28.28
CA MET A 50 0.55 10.65 -27.41
C MET A 50 0.91 10.59 -25.92
N SER A 51 1.70 9.60 -25.49
CA SER A 51 2.16 9.42 -24.11
C SER A 51 2.72 10.70 -23.45
N PRO A 52 3.62 11.49 -24.07
CA PRO A 52 4.14 12.72 -23.47
C PRO A 52 3.08 13.81 -23.25
N ILE A 53 1.98 13.79 -24.00
CA ILE A 53 0.88 14.74 -23.84
C ILE A 53 -0.09 14.22 -22.77
N LEU A 54 -0.45 12.93 -22.86
CA LEU A 54 -1.37 12.27 -21.93
C LEU A 54 -0.83 12.21 -20.50
N VAL A 55 0.50 12.07 -20.31
CA VAL A 55 1.10 12.04 -18.97
C VAL A 55 0.88 13.35 -18.17
N ALA A 56 0.68 14.47 -18.86
CA ALA A 56 0.34 15.76 -18.24
C ALA A 56 -1.16 15.88 -17.89
N ALA A 57 -2.01 15.00 -18.43
CA ALA A 57 -3.44 15.01 -18.16
C ALA A 57 -3.72 14.69 -16.69
N PRO A 58 -4.74 15.34 -16.08
CA PRO A 58 -4.99 15.24 -14.64
C PRO A 58 -5.32 13.81 -14.20
N HIS A 59 -6.06 13.05 -15.01
CA HIS A 59 -6.40 11.66 -14.71
C HIS A 59 -5.16 10.75 -14.72
N CYS A 60 -4.26 10.89 -15.70
CA CYS A 60 -3.01 10.13 -15.76
C CYS A 60 -2.06 10.48 -14.62
N LYS A 61 -2.01 11.75 -14.22
CA LYS A 61 -1.23 12.21 -13.06
C LYS A 61 -1.75 11.60 -11.76
N ALA A 62 -3.07 11.58 -11.57
CA ALA A 62 -3.70 10.95 -10.41
C ALA A 62 -3.44 9.44 -10.37
N LEU A 63 -3.65 8.73 -11.48
CA LEU A 63 -3.39 7.29 -11.58
C LEU A 63 -1.92 6.96 -11.28
N ARG A 64 -0.98 7.71 -11.88
CA ARG A 64 0.46 7.52 -11.62
C ARG A 64 0.82 7.76 -10.16
N TRP A 65 0.23 8.79 -9.54
CA TRP A 65 0.44 9.07 -8.13
C TRP A 65 -0.11 7.94 -7.24
N THR A 66 -1.31 7.44 -7.53
CA THR A 66 -1.92 6.32 -6.81
C THR A 66 -1.08 5.04 -6.95
N ILE A 67 -0.53 4.76 -8.14
CA ILE A 67 0.37 3.61 -8.34
C ILE A 67 1.61 3.75 -7.43
N TYR A 68 2.26 4.92 -7.45
CA TYR A 68 3.48 5.17 -6.69
C TYR A 68 3.26 5.11 -5.17
N ILE A 69 2.29 5.88 -4.66
CA ILE A 69 1.98 5.90 -3.22
C ILE A 69 1.38 4.58 -2.75
N GLY A 70 0.54 3.96 -3.58
CA GLY A 70 -0.03 2.65 -3.29
C GLY A 70 1.05 1.57 -3.13
N ALA A 71 2.01 1.51 -4.06
CA ALA A 71 3.13 0.58 -3.98
C ALA A 71 3.96 0.82 -2.70
N GLN A 72 4.35 2.07 -2.44
CA GLN A 72 5.11 2.43 -1.24
C GLN A 72 4.36 2.07 0.06
N THR A 73 3.04 2.27 0.09
CA THR A 73 2.21 1.93 1.25
C THR A 73 2.16 0.42 1.48
N ILE A 74 2.06 -0.37 0.41
CA ILE A 74 2.08 -1.84 0.46
C ILE A 74 3.47 -2.34 0.90
N GLU A 75 4.56 -1.76 0.39
CA GLU A 75 5.92 -2.10 0.81
C GLU A 75 6.12 -1.83 2.31
N ASN A 76 5.69 -0.66 2.79
CA ASN A 76 5.76 -0.31 4.21
C ASN A 76 4.98 -1.28 5.09
N MET A 77 3.82 -1.77 4.64
CA MET A 77 3.06 -2.81 5.34
C MET A 77 3.92 -4.07 5.53
N TRP A 78 4.55 -4.56 4.47
CA TRP A 78 5.39 -5.74 4.51
C TRP A 78 6.65 -5.53 5.35
N ILE A 79 7.25 -4.34 5.34
CA ILE A 79 8.40 -3.99 6.18
C ILE A 79 8.02 -4.06 7.66
N VAL A 80 6.87 -3.50 8.06
CA VAL A 80 6.40 -3.54 9.45
C VAL A 80 6.14 -4.98 9.90
N LEU A 81 5.46 -5.78 9.06
CA LEU A 81 5.21 -7.19 9.34
C LEU A 81 6.52 -7.98 9.46
N GLY A 82 7.44 -7.80 8.51
CA GLY A 82 8.76 -8.45 8.53
C GLY A 82 9.57 -8.08 9.76
N THR A 83 9.58 -6.80 10.14
CA THR A 83 10.27 -6.31 11.33
C THR A 83 9.69 -6.93 12.61
N TRP A 84 8.37 -7.07 12.70
CA TRP A 84 7.71 -7.73 13.83
C TRP A 84 8.09 -9.21 13.93
N ILE A 85 8.09 -9.94 12.81
CA ILE A 85 8.51 -11.35 12.74
C ILE A 85 9.97 -11.49 13.18
N CYS A 86 10.88 -10.70 12.61
CA CYS A 86 12.30 -10.71 12.97
C CYS A 86 12.52 -10.45 14.47
N SER A 87 11.76 -9.51 15.05
CA SER A 87 11.83 -9.21 16.49
C SER A 87 11.45 -10.43 17.34
N LYS A 88 10.44 -11.20 16.94
CA LYS A 88 10.06 -12.43 17.64
C LYS A 88 11.11 -13.52 17.52
N ILE A 89 11.67 -13.72 16.33
CA ILE A 89 12.72 -14.70 16.09
C ILE A 89 13.94 -14.40 16.96
N MET A 90 14.40 -13.14 16.98
CA MET A 90 15.54 -12.74 17.80
C MET A 90 15.30 -13.03 19.29
N ILE A 91 14.14 -12.65 19.84
CA ILE A 91 13.81 -12.89 21.25
C ILE A 91 13.86 -14.39 21.57
N VAL A 92 13.30 -15.24 20.70
CA VAL A 92 13.35 -16.70 20.91
C VAL A 92 14.79 -17.17 20.95
N THR A 93 15.63 -16.75 20.00
CA THR A 93 17.05 -17.14 19.96
C THR A 93 17.83 -16.73 21.20
N THR A 94 17.55 -15.56 21.80
CA THR A 94 18.24 -15.13 23.03
C THR A 94 17.81 -15.89 24.28
N ASN A 95 16.59 -16.44 24.31
CA ASN A 95 16.10 -17.21 25.47
C ASN A 95 16.59 -18.67 25.47
N THR A 96 17.12 -19.17 24.35
CA THR A 96 17.62 -20.55 24.22
C THR A 96 19.12 -20.69 24.50
N LYS A 97 19.82 -19.61 24.88
CA LYS A 97 21.20 -19.61 25.36
C LYS A 97 21.23 -19.27 26.84
#